data_AF-A0AAI9J1G4-F1
#
_entry.id   AF-A0AAI9J1G4-F1
#
_cell.length_a   1.000
_cell.length_b   1.000
_cell.length_c   1.000
_cell.angle_alpha   90.00
_cell.angle_beta   90.00
_cell.angle_gamma   90.00
#
_symmetry.space_group_name_H-M   'P 1'
#
loop_
_entity.id
_entity.type
_entity.pdbx_description
1 polymer ?
#
loop_
_entity_poly.entity_id
_entity_poly.type
_entity_poly.pdbx_seq_one_letter_code
_entity_poly.pdbx_strand_id
1 'polypeptide(L)'
;MGRISLIVAALLMLSAISLVTSRYQSRQLFIELGRSQAEARDLDTNWRRLQLERAELARNARIDRAARDDLKMIPIVPDRTLYMNQPAGGAQ
;
A
#
# COMPACT_ATOMS: atom_id res chain seq x y z
N MET A 1 -36.98 -54.48 -9.77
CA MET A 1 -35.55 -54.14 -9.58
C MET A 1 -35.04 -53.09 -10.57
N GLY A 2 -35.17 -53.24 -11.89
CA GLY A 2 -34.61 -52.26 -12.86
C GLY A 2 -35.14 -50.82 -12.81
N ARG A 3 -36.38 -50.60 -12.35
CA ARG A 3 -36.97 -49.25 -12.22
C ARG A 3 -36.25 -48.39 -11.18
N ILE A 4 -35.79 -49.00 -10.08
CA ILE A 4 -35.06 -48.30 -9.01
C ILE A 4 -33.67 -47.91 -9.51
N SER A 5 -32.99 -48.81 -10.24
CA SER A 5 -31.69 -48.53 -10.84
C SER A 5 -31.73 -47.34 -11.81
N LEU A 6 -32.80 -47.22 -12.61
CA LEU A 6 -32.99 -46.07 -13.50
C LEU A 6 -33.18 -44.75 -12.74
N ILE A 7 -33.94 -44.77 -11.65
CA ILE A 7 -34.16 -43.58 -10.81
C ILE A 7 -32.84 -43.13 -10.16
N VAL A 8 -32.04 -44.07 -9.63
CA VAL A 8 -30.74 -43.76 -9.03
C VAL A 8 -29.76 -43.24 -10.07
N ALA A 9 -29.73 -43.82 -11.28
CA ALA A 9 -28.88 -43.34 -12.37
C ALA A 9 -29.23 -41.91 -12.80
N ALA A 10 -30.53 -41.58 -12.87
CA ALA A 10 -30.99 -40.24 -13.18
C ALA A 10 -30.62 -39.23 -12.08
N LEU A 11 -30.78 -39.60 -10.80
CA LEU A 11 -30.36 -38.77 -9.67
C LEU A 11 -28.85 -38.51 -9.67
N LEU A 12 -28.04 -39.53 -9.99
CA LEU A 12 -26.58 -39.38 -10.10
C LEU A 12 -26.19 -38.44 -11.25
N MET A 13 -26.83 -38.55 -12.42
CA MET A 13 -26.59 -37.61 -13.51
C MET A 13 -26.94 -36.17 -13.11
N LEU A 14 -28.11 -35.96 -12.48
CA LEU A 14 -28.53 -34.65 -12.00
C LEU A 14 -27.53 -34.07 -11.00
N SER A 15 -27.06 -34.88 -10.06
CA SER A 15 -26.05 -34.48 -9.08
C SER A 15 -24.72 -34.10 -9.75
N ALA A 16 -24.26 -34.89 -10.72
CA ALA A 16 -23.03 -34.61 -11.47
C ALA A 16 -23.13 -33.29 -12.26
N ILE A 17 -24.24 -33.06 -12.96
CA ILE A 17 -24.49 -31.83 -13.73
C ILE A 17 -24.56 -30.62 -12.78
N SER A 18 -25.27 -30.74 -11.66
CA SER A 18 -25.39 -29.69 -10.65
C SER A 18 -24.02 -29.30 -10.08
N LEU A 19 -23.18 -30.28 -9.76
CA LEU A 19 -21.83 -30.06 -9.25
C LEU A 19 -20.95 -29.34 -10.26
N VAL A 20 -20.97 -29.76 -11.54
CA VAL A 20 -20.21 -29.09 -12.61
C VAL A 20 -20.66 -27.64 -12.77
N THR A 21 -21.97 -27.40 -12.76
CA THR A 21 -22.54 -26.05 -12.87
C THR A 21 -22.12 -25.16 -11.70
N SER A 22 -22.19 -25.68 -10.48
CA SER A 22 -21.74 -24.99 -9.27
C SER A 22 -20.23 -24.70 -9.32
N ARG A 23 -19.43 -25.65 -9.82
CA ARG A 23 -17.99 -25.47 -9.95
C ARG A 23 -17.62 -24.44 -11.01
N TYR A 24 -18.38 -24.38 -12.10
CA TYR A 24 -18.21 -23.39 -13.15
C TYR A 24 -18.56 -21.98 -12.66
N GLN A 25 -19.69 -21.83 -11.96
CA GLN A 25 -20.09 -20.55 -11.35
C GLN A 25 -19.05 -20.06 -10.33
N SER A 26 -18.52 -20.95 -9.50
CA SER A 26 -17.48 -20.60 -8.53
C SER A 26 -16.19 -20.11 -9.19
N ARG A 27 -15.79 -20.68 -10.34
CA ARG A 27 -14.62 -20.19 -11.11
C ARG A 27 -14.88 -18.82 -11.72
N GLN A 28 -16.06 -18.57 -12.28
CA GLN A 28 -16.41 -17.25 -12.83
C GLN A 28 -16.44 -16.16 -11.75
N LEU A 29 -17.07 -16.43 -10.61
CA LEU A 29 -17.09 -15.51 -9.46
C LEU A 29 -15.68 -15.18 -8.94
N PHE A 30 -14.77 -16.16 -8.95
CA PHE A 30 -13.39 -15.96 -8.53
C PHE A 30 -12.60 -15.06 -9.49
N ILE A 31 -12.86 -15.16 -10.81
CA ILE A 31 -12.19 -14.33 -11.81
C ILE A 31 -12.61 -12.87 -11.69
N GLU A 32 -13.91 -12.58 -11.53
CA GLU A 32 -14.39 -11.20 -11.40
C GLU A 32 -13.84 -10.55 -10.11
N LEU A 33 -13.81 -11.30 -9.02
CA LEU A 33 -13.21 -10.85 -7.76
C LEU A 33 -11.71 -10.58 -7.91
N GLY A 34 -11.00 -11.43 -8.66
CA GLY A 34 -9.59 -11.24 -8.99
C GLY A 34 -9.33 -9.97 -9.80
N ARG A 35 -10.22 -9.63 -10.75
CA ARG A 35 -10.09 -8.43 -11.58
C ARG A 35 -10.17 -7.14 -10.76
N SER A 36 -11.19 -7.03 -9.89
CA SER A 36 -11.33 -5.87 -9.00
C SER A 36 -10.15 -5.74 -8.03
N GLN A 37 -9.65 -6.87 -7.52
CA GLN A 37 -8.51 -6.86 -6.60
C GLN A 37 -7.19 -6.50 -7.30
N ALA A 38 -7.03 -6.83 -8.58
CA ALA A 38 -5.87 -6.44 -9.37
C ALA A 38 -5.82 -4.92 -9.59
N GLU A 39 -6.95 -4.31 -9.94
CA GLU A 39 -7.07 -2.86 -10.12
C GLU A 39 -6.75 -2.08 -8.83
N ALA A 40 -7.25 -2.55 -7.69
CA ALA A 40 -6.93 -1.96 -6.38
C ALA A 40 -5.43 -2.02 -6.05
N ARG A 41 -4.75 -3.12 -6.40
CA ARG A 41 -3.29 -3.27 -6.17
C ARG A 41 -2.46 -2.33 -7.04
N ASP A 42 -2.88 -2.11 -8.29
CA ASP A 42 -2.19 -1.18 -9.18
C ASP A 42 -2.29 0.25 -8.66
N LEU A 43 -3.48 0.63 -8.18
CA LEU A 43 -3.72 1.95 -7.58
C LEU A 43 -2.86 2.19 -6.32
N ASP A 44 -2.76 1.19 -5.43
CA ASP A 44 -1.91 1.29 -4.23
C ASP A 44 -0.43 1.43 -4.59
N THR A 45 0.02 0.71 -5.63
CA THR A 45 1.41 0.79 -6.10
C THR A 45 1.72 2.17 -6.67
N ASN A 46 0.84 2.71 -7.51
CA ASN A 46 0.97 4.06 -8.06
C ASN A 46 0.94 5.12 -6.95
N TRP A 47 0.09 4.95 -5.94
CA TRP A 47 0.04 5.84 -4.78
C TRP A 47 1.34 5.85 -3.99
N ARG A 48 1.93 4.68 -3.71
CA ARG A 48 3.25 4.57 -3.05
C ARG A 48 4.35 5.23 -3.87
N ARG A 49 4.33 5.05 -5.19
CA ARG A 49 5.28 5.71 -6.09
C ARG A 49 5.15 7.24 -6.02
N LEU A 50 3.92 7.76 -6.06
CA LEU A 50 3.66 9.19 -5.93
C LEU A 50 4.11 9.75 -4.57
N GLN A 51 3.95 8.97 -3.50
CA GLN A 51 4.42 9.36 -2.16
C GLN A 51 5.95 9.40 -2.08
N LEU A 52 6.65 8.44 -2.71
CA LEU A 52 8.11 8.45 -2.80
C LEU A 52 8.61 9.67 -3.59
N GLU A 53 7.98 9.98 -4.72
CA GLU A 53 8.29 11.18 -5.52
C GLU A 53 8.04 12.48 -4.72
N ARG A 54 6.97 12.53 -3.91
CA ARG A 54 6.73 13.67 -3.00
C ARG A 54 7.73 13.74 -1.86
N ALA A 55 8.17 12.60 -1.33
CA ALA A 55 9.15 12.56 -0.24
C ALA A 55 10.51 13.13 -0.68
N GLU A 56 10.90 12.94 -1.94
CA GLU A 56 12.12 13.56 -2.49
C GLU A 56 11.99 15.10 -2.60
N LEU A 57 10.82 15.61 -2.94
CA LEU A 57 10.61 17.05 -3.16
C LEU A 57 10.29 17.84 -1.88
N ALA A 58 9.74 17.21 -0.84
CA ALA A 58 9.10 17.94 0.25
C ALA A 58 10.00 18.27 1.46
N ARG A 59 11.08 17.53 1.75
CA ARG A 59 11.73 17.67 3.09
C ARG A 59 13.16 18.18 3.15
N ASN A 60 14.01 17.91 2.16
CA ASN A 60 15.43 18.32 2.26
C ASN A 60 15.83 19.33 1.18
N ALA A 61 15.53 19.09 -0.10
CA ALA A 61 16.13 19.88 -1.18
C ALA A 61 15.73 21.37 -1.21
N ARG A 62 14.51 21.75 -0.84
CA ARG A 62 14.07 23.16 -0.87
C ARG A 62 14.54 23.97 0.34
N ILE A 63 14.51 23.39 1.52
CA ILE A 63 14.95 24.08 2.75
C ILE A 63 16.46 24.27 2.73
N ASP A 64 17.20 23.26 2.26
CA ASP A 64 18.65 23.33 2.13
C ASP A 64 19.06 24.41 1.12
N ARG A 65 18.44 24.45 -0.07
CA ARG A 65 18.71 25.48 -1.08
C ARG A 65 18.33 26.88 -0.60
N ALA A 66 17.16 27.09 -0.02
CA ALA A 66 16.76 28.40 0.50
C ALA A 66 17.68 28.88 1.62
N ALA A 67 18.14 27.98 2.51
CA ALA A 67 19.08 28.34 3.57
C ALA A 67 20.48 28.68 3.05
N ARG A 68 20.99 27.98 2.02
CA ARG A 68 22.29 28.29 1.42
C ARG A 68 22.24 29.51 0.50
N ASP A 69 21.23 29.61 -0.37
CA ASP A 69 21.20 30.61 -1.44
C ASP A 69 20.65 31.96 -0.96
N ASP A 70 19.49 31.97 -0.27
CA ASP A 70 18.86 33.21 0.19
C ASP A 70 19.45 33.70 1.51
N LEU A 71 19.78 32.77 2.42
CA LEU A 71 20.24 33.11 3.77
C LEU A 71 21.78 33.06 3.95
N LYS A 72 22.53 32.62 2.93
CA LYS A 72 23.99 32.41 2.98
C LYS A 72 24.45 31.66 4.25
N MET A 73 23.63 30.72 4.76
CA MET A 73 24.01 29.94 5.94
C MET A 73 25.13 28.97 5.58
N ILE A 74 26.25 29.13 6.28
CA ILE A 74 27.39 28.22 6.23
C ILE A 74 27.14 27.12 7.28
N PRO A 75 27.38 25.83 6.98
CA PRO A 75 27.26 24.76 7.97
C PRO A 75 28.13 25.07 9.20
N ILE A 76 27.58 24.82 10.39
CA ILE A 76 28.23 25.17 11.65
C ILE A 76 29.54 24.39 11.78
N VAL A 77 30.66 25.11 11.71
CA VAL A 77 32.00 24.56 11.93
C VAL A 77 32.30 24.62 13.44
N PRO A 78 32.86 23.56 14.05
CA PRO A 78 33.15 23.51 15.49
C PRO A 78 33.99 24.69 16.00
N ASP A 79 34.77 25.31 15.12
CA ASP A 79 35.66 26.44 15.36
C ASP A 79 34.93 27.76 15.76
N ARG A 80 33.61 27.86 15.55
CA ARG A 80 32.80 29.04 15.95
C ARG A 80 31.63 28.70 16.87
N THR A 81 31.85 27.83 17.85
CA THR A 81 30.86 27.60 18.92
C THR A 81 31.20 28.44 20.16
N LEU A 82 30.47 29.55 20.34
CA LEU A 82 30.51 30.33 21.58
C LEU A 82 29.57 29.69 22.59
N TYR A 83 30.12 28.92 23.52
CA TYR A 83 29.40 28.44 24.70
C TYR A 83 29.16 29.63 25.64
N MET A 84 27.98 30.24 25.57
CA MET A 84 27.56 31.23 26.58
C MET A 84 27.26 30.51 27.89
N ASN A 85 28.15 30.65 28.88
CA ASN A 85 27.88 30.28 30.26
C ASN A 85 26.88 31.29 30.83
N GLN A 86 25.65 30.85 31.08
CA GLN A 86 24.61 31.69 31.66
C GLN A 86 24.93 31.92 33.15
N PRO A 87 25.24 33.16 33.59
CA PRO A 87 25.51 33.41 35.00
C PRO A 87 24.23 33.17 35.79
N ALA A 88 24.35 32.39 36.86
CA ALA A 88 23.28 32.08 37.81
C ALA A 88 22.76 33.36 38.48
N GLY A 89 21.77 33.99 37.86
CA GLY A 89 21.02 35.12 38.43
C GLY A 89 19.92 34.61 39.33
N GLY A 90 20.25 34.35 40.59
CA GLY A 90 19.30 33.88 41.59
C GLY A 90 19.76 34.15 43.02
N ALA A 91 20.10 35.40 43.34
CA ALA A 91 20.18 35.88 44.71
C ALA A 91 20.13 37.41 44.74
N GLN A 92 18.95 37.95 45.07
CA GLN A 92 18.73 39.06 46.02
C GLN A 92 17.23 39.34 46.13
#